data_AF-A0A9N9XMZ6-F1
#
_entry.id   AF-A0A9N9XMZ6-F1
#
_cell.length_a   1.000
_cell.length_b   1.000
_cell.length_c   1.000
_cell.angle_alpha   90.00
_cell.angle_beta   90.00
_cell.angle_gamma   90.00
#
_symmetry.space_group_name_H-M   'P 1'
#
loop_
_entity.id
_entity.type
_entity.pdbx_description
1 polymer ?
#
loop_
_entity_poly.entity_id
_entity_poly.type
_entity_poly.pdbx_seq_one_letter_code
_entity_poly.pdbx_strand_id
1 'polypeptide(L)'
;MELYTKKQIFQKIILIFLLITYEFADARPGSEWKVNNACVGGDSTKREICQRCAKQTKSPIVYPMCCNEEDEVHNWCFRYTNYGKVA
;
A
#
# COMPACT_ATOMS: atom_id res chain seq x y z
N MET A 1 -36.14 -28.87 -12.23
CA MET A 1 -35.99 -28.00 -11.04
C MET A 1 -34.52 -27.88 -10.58
N GLU A 2 -33.70 -28.94 -10.67
CA GLU A 2 -32.28 -28.93 -10.23
C GLU A 2 -31.34 -27.96 -10.98
N LEU A 3 -31.58 -27.69 -12.27
CA LEU A 3 -30.78 -26.76 -13.08
C LEU A 3 -30.89 -25.30 -12.57
N TYR A 4 -32.05 -24.91 -12.03
CA TYR A 4 -32.29 -23.57 -11.50
C TYR A 4 -31.51 -23.34 -10.20
N THR A 5 -31.45 -24.36 -9.34
CA THR A 5 -30.71 -24.33 -8.07
C THR A 5 -29.20 -24.26 -8.29
N LYS A 6 -28.65 -24.98 -9.28
CA LYS A 6 -27.23 -24.89 -9.65
C LYS A 6 -26.86 -23.50 -10.16
N LYS A 7 -27.71 -22.88 -10.98
CA LYS A 7 -27.51 -21.52 -11.48
C LYS A 7 -27.51 -20.48 -10.34
N GLN A 8 -28.43 -20.63 -9.39
CA GLN A 8 -28.50 -19.81 -8.16
C GLN A 8 -27.24 -19.95 -7.29
N ILE A 9 -26.75 -21.17 -7.08
CA ILE A 9 -25.53 -21.42 -6.31
C ILE A 9 -24.30 -20.81 -7.02
N PHE A 10 -24.17 -21.03 -8.33
CA PHE A 10 -23.06 -20.48 -9.11
C PHE A 10 -23.07 -18.94 -9.10
N GLN A 11 -24.25 -18.34 -9.23
CA GLN A 11 -24.42 -16.89 -9.16
C GLN A 11 -24.02 -16.32 -7.79
N LYS A 12 -24.36 -17.02 -6.70
CA LYS A 12 -23.92 -16.65 -5.34
C LYS A 12 -22.41 -16.78 -5.17
N ILE A 13 -21.79 -17.83 -5.71
CA ILE A 13 -20.32 -18.00 -5.66
C ILE A 13 -19.62 -16.85 -6.38
N ILE A 14 -20.10 -16.46 -7.56
CA ILE A 14 -19.56 -15.30 -8.30
C ILE A 14 -19.67 -14.01 -7.49
N LEU A 15 -20.83 -13.77 -6.87
CA LEU A 15 -21.04 -12.58 -6.02
C LEU A 15 -20.10 -12.56 -4.81
N ILE A 16 -19.91 -13.70 -4.14
CA ILE A 16 -18.98 -13.82 -3.01
C ILE A 16 -17.54 -13.56 -3.47
N PHE A 17 -17.13 -14.12 -4.61
CA PHE A 17 -15.77 -13.93 -5.13
C PHE A 17 -15.50 -12.46 -5.47
N LEU A 18 -16.46 -11.76 -6.08
CA LEU A 18 -16.37 -10.32 -6.34
C LEU A 18 -16.19 -9.49 -5.07
N LEU A 19 -16.95 -9.80 -4.01
CA LEU A 19 -16.83 -9.13 -2.71
C LEU A 19 -15.46 -9.37 -2.06
N ILE A 20 -14.96 -10.62 -2.10
CA ILE A 20 -13.64 -10.97 -1.57
C ILE A 20 -12.53 -10.20 -2.31
N THR A 21 -12.61 -10.10 -3.64
CA THR A 21 -11.60 -9.36 -4.42
C THR A 21 -11.62 -7.85 -4.18
N TYR A 22 -12.72 -7.29 -3.68
CA TYR A 22 -12.81 -5.86 -3.34
C TYR A 22 -11.89 -5.50 -2.15
N GLU A 23 -11.80 -6.35 -1.13
CA GLU A 23 -10.91 -6.11 0.03
C GLU A 23 -9.42 -6.19 -0.33
N PHE A 24 -9.05 -7.00 -1.33
CA PHE A 24 -7.67 -7.06 -1.81
C PHE A 24 -7.27 -5.89 -2.71
N ALA A 25 -8.22 -5.05 -3.15
CA ALA A 25 -7.92 -3.85 -3.93
C ALA A 25 -7.26 -2.74 -3.09
N ASP A 26 -7.52 -2.70 -1.78
CA ASP A 26 -7.02 -1.68 -0.85
C ASP A 26 -5.70 -2.04 -0.14
N ALA A 27 -5.07 -3.18 -0.49
CA ALA A 27 -3.70 -3.45 -0.10
C ALA A 27 -2.69 -2.56 -0.86
N ARG A 28 -3.15 -1.68 -1.75
CA ARG A 28 -2.32 -0.70 -2.43
C ARG A 28 -2.70 0.65 -1.85
N PRO A 29 -1.80 1.29 -1.10
CA PRO A 29 -2.17 2.56 -0.57
C PRO A 29 -2.45 3.55 -1.71
N GLY A 30 -3.64 4.16 -1.65
CA GLY A 30 -4.12 5.10 -2.64
C GLY A 30 -3.33 6.41 -2.67
N SER A 31 -3.87 7.42 -3.34
CA SER A 31 -3.31 8.78 -3.37
C SER A 31 -3.30 9.52 -2.02
N GLU A 32 -3.48 8.81 -0.91
CA GLU A 32 -3.64 9.35 0.44
C GLU A 32 -2.41 10.16 0.90
N TRP A 33 -1.20 9.77 0.49
CA TRP A 33 0.02 10.56 0.74
C TRP A 33 0.10 11.86 -0.02
N LYS A 34 -0.61 11.97 -1.16
CA LYS A 34 -0.61 13.22 -1.93
C LYS A 34 -1.31 14.33 -1.16
N VAL A 35 -2.18 13.97 -0.21
CA VAL A 35 -2.88 14.91 0.67
C VAL A 35 -2.05 15.21 1.93
N ASN A 36 -1.28 14.22 2.42
CA ASN A 36 -0.41 14.40 3.57
C ASN A 36 0.90 15.10 3.19
N ASN A 37 0.95 16.39 3.50
CA ASN A 37 2.10 17.28 3.35
C ASN A 37 3.27 16.99 4.31
N ALA A 38 3.38 15.78 4.87
CA ALA A 38 4.34 15.43 5.93
C ALA A 38 5.81 15.72 5.53
N CYS A 39 6.16 15.61 4.25
CA CYS A 39 7.49 15.93 3.72
C CYS A 39 7.56 17.30 2.99
N VAL A 40 6.64 18.24 3.21
CA VAL A 40 6.63 19.53 2.47
C VAL A 40 7.85 20.39 2.74
N GLY A 41 8.40 20.37 3.95
CA GLY A 41 9.65 21.06 4.31
C GLY A 41 10.91 20.21 4.18
N GLY A 42 10.79 18.94 3.77
CA GLY A 42 11.91 18.01 3.70
C GLY A 42 12.70 18.14 2.39
N ASP A 43 13.97 17.72 2.41
CA ASP A 43 14.77 17.56 1.19
C ASP A 43 14.03 16.64 0.20
N SER A 44 14.14 16.98 -1.08
CA SER A 44 13.67 16.21 -2.22
C SER A 44 14.10 14.74 -2.16
N THR A 45 15.32 14.47 -1.70
CA THR A 45 15.87 13.12 -1.51
C THR A 45 15.09 12.33 -0.45
N LYS A 46 14.86 12.95 0.72
CA LYS A 46 14.09 12.33 1.82
C LYS A 46 12.68 11.99 1.36
N ARG A 47 12.03 12.91 0.65
CA ARG A 47 10.69 12.70 0.09
C ARG A 47 10.66 11.51 -0.88
N GLU A 48 11.64 11.40 -1.78
CA GLU A 48 11.72 10.28 -2.71
C GLU A 48 11.88 8.94 -1.97
N ILE A 49 12.78 8.86 -0.99
CA ILE A 49 13.01 7.66 -0.18
C ILE A 49 11.71 7.25 0.53
N CYS A 50 11.04 8.18 1.20
CA CYS A 50 9.81 7.90 1.93
C CYS A 50 8.66 7.46 1.00
N GLN A 51 8.50 8.09 -0.17
CA GLN A 51 7.50 7.68 -1.16
C GLN A 51 7.78 6.27 -1.70
N ARG A 52 9.05 5.97 -2.02
CA ARG A 52 9.46 4.67 -2.54
C ARG A 52 9.25 3.57 -1.50
N CYS A 53 9.59 3.86 -0.26
CA CYS A 53 9.46 2.94 0.86
C CYS A 53 7.99 2.61 1.15
N ALA A 54 7.11 3.62 1.25
CA ALA A 54 5.67 3.42 1.44
C ALA A 54 5.05 2.62 0.28
N LYS A 55 5.51 2.85 -0.96
CA LYS A 55 5.05 2.10 -2.14
C LYS A 55 5.45 0.62 -2.10
N GLN A 56 6.67 0.31 -1.66
CA GLN A 56 7.17 -1.08 -1.62
C GLN A 56 6.56 -1.87 -0.46
N THR A 57 6.46 -1.25 0.72
CA THR A 57 5.87 -1.86 1.92
C THR A 57 4.35 -1.95 1.85
N LYS A 58 3.73 -1.11 1.01
CA LYS A 58 2.28 -0.96 0.89
C LYS A 58 1.60 -0.52 2.21
N SER A 59 2.38 0.06 3.12
CA SER A 59 1.89 0.42 4.44
C SER A 59 1.60 1.92 4.53
N PRO A 60 0.41 2.33 5.01
CA PRO A 60 0.03 3.72 5.04
C PRO A 60 0.71 4.60 6.06
N ILE A 61 1.23 3.97 7.11
CA ILE A 61 1.90 4.67 8.19
C ILE A 61 3.36 5.00 7.85
N VAL A 62 3.96 4.28 6.88
CA VAL A 62 5.39 4.41 6.56
C VAL A 62 5.73 5.79 6.01
N TYR A 63 4.87 6.38 5.17
CA TYR A 63 5.14 7.71 4.61
C TYR A 63 5.21 8.82 5.68
N PRO A 64 4.18 9.03 6.53
CA PRO A 64 4.25 10.03 7.58
C PRO A 64 5.36 9.75 8.61
N MET A 65 5.54 8.49 9.04
CA MET A 65 6.62 8.14 9.98
C MET A 65 8.01 8.45 9.41
N CYS A 66 8.24 8.11 8.13
CA CYS A 66 9.48 8.40 7.44
C CYS A 66 9.74 9.91 7.31
N CYS A 67 8.69 10.69 7.02
CA CYS A 67 8.81 12.15 6.91
C CYS A 67 9.12 12.80 8.27
N ASN A 68 8.49 12.33 9.34
CA ASN A 68 8.60 12.87 10.70
C ASN A 68 9.81 12.33 11.49
N GLU A 69 10.61 11.42 10.91
CA GLU A 69 11.71 10.73 11.61
C GLU A 69 11.25 9.94 12.85
N GLU A 70 10.00 9.47 12.82
CA GLU A 70 9.48 8.56 13.85
C GLU A 70 10.21 7.23 13.76
N ASP A 71 10.63 6.68 14.91
CA ASP A 71 11.26 5.36 15.05
C ASP A 71 12.42 5.08 14.07
N GLU A 72 13.20 6.12 13.70
CA GLU A 72 14.27 6.04 12.69
C GLU A 72 13.80 5.47 11.32
N VAL A 73 12.50 5.55 11.02
CA VAL A 73 11.89 4.94 9.84
C VAL A 73 12.52 5.47 8.54
N HIS A 74 13.01 6.70 8.53
CA HIS A 74 13.77 7.22 7.38
C HIS A 74 15.04 6.40 7.07
N ASN A 75 15.84 6.07 8.08
CA ASN A 75 17.06 5.26 7.91
C ASN A 75 16.70 3.82 7.51
N TRP A 76 15.68 3.26 8.14
CA TRP A 76 15.15 1.95 7.75
C TRP A 76 14.70 1.95 6.27
N CYS A 77 13.97 2.97 5.84
CA CYS A 77 13.52 3.13 4.46
C CYS A 77 14.69 3.29 3.49
N PHE A 78 15.73 4.04 3.85
CA PHE A 78 16.95 4.15 3.05
C PHE A 78 17.60 2.78 2.83
N ARG A 79 17.79 2.01 3.91
CA ARG A 79 18.39 0.67 3.83
C ARG A 79 17.50 -0.31 3.05
N TYR A 80 16.20 -0.30 3.32
CA TYR A 80 15.23 -1.19 2.69
C TYR A 80 15.12 -0.95 1.18
N THR A 81 15.03 0.32 0.75
CA THR A 81 14.87 0.66 -0.67
C THR A 81 16.15 0.49 -1.49
N ASN A 82 17.33 0.51 -0.85
CA ASN A 82 18.65 0.31 -1.46
C ASN A 82 19.20 -1.12 -1.31
N TYR A 83 18.50 -1.99 -0.58
CA TYR A 83 18.90 -3.38 -0.41
C TYR A 83 19.12 -4.05 -1.78
N GLY A 84 20.32 -4.61 -2.00
CA GLY A 84 20.72 -5.28 -3.24
C GLY A 84 21.07 -4.38 -4.43
N LYS A 85 21.09 -3.05 -4.27
CA LYS A 85 21.52 -2.11 -5.33
C LYS A 85 22.92 -1.55 -5.12
N VAL A 86 23.41 -1.60 -3.89
CA VAL A 86 24.77 -1.22 -3.54
C VAL A 86 25.59 -2.50 -3.48
N ALA A 87 26.32 -2.77 -4.56
CA ALA A 87 27.38 -3.78 -4.64
C ALA A 87 28.73 -3.06 -4.55
#